data_AF-A0A7C1BJW7-F1
#
_entry.id   AF-A0A7C1BJW7-F1
#
_cell.length_a   1.000
_cell.length_b   1.000
_cell.length_c   1.000
_cell.angle_alpha   90.00
_cell.angle_beta   90.00
_cell.angle_gamma   90.00
#
_symmetry.space_group_name_H-M   'P 1'
#
loop_
_entity.id
_entity.type
_entity.pdbx_description
1 polymer ?
#
loop_
_entity_poly.entity_id
_entity_poly.type
_entity_poly.pdbx_seq_one_letter_code
_entity_poly.pdbx_strand_id
1 'polypeptide(L)' 'MKIVYMTREYPPNVYGGAGVHVEHLAREVARHATVEVKCFDGRRATSGNPSVTGYAFREDMFEGIPGVSGRP' A
#
# COMPACT_ATOMS: atom_id res chain seq x y z
N MET A 1 8.50 -15.06 -11.08
CA MET A 1 8.89 -13.71 -10.59
C MET A 1 7.87 -13.24 -9.57
N LYS A 2 8.30 -12.64 -8.46
CA LYS A 2 7.41 -12.07 -7.43
C LYS A 2 7.62 -10.56 -7.36
N ILE A 3 6.53 -9.79 -7.40
CA ILE A 3 6.53 -8.33 -7.32
C ILE A 3 5.89 -7.91 -6.01
N VAL A 4 6.52 -6.96 -5.31
CA VAL A 4 6.00 -6.39 -4.06
C VAL A 4 5.79 -4.89 -4.26
N TYR A 5 4.54 -4.44 -4.17
CA TYR A 5 4.21 -3.01 -4.11
C TYR A 5 4.12 -2.56 -2.66
N MET A 6 4.85 -1.51 -2.31
CA MET A 6 4.71 -0.81 -1.04
C MET A 6 4.01 0.52 -1.30
N THR A 7 2.87 0.73 -0.64
CA THR A 7 2.05 1.92 -0.83
C THR A 7 1.50 2.40 0.49
N ARG A 8 1.22 3.69 0.61
CA ARG A 8 0.47 4.19 1.76
C ARG A 8 -0.99 3.74 1.69
N GLU A 9 -1.61 3.92 0.53
CA GLU A 9 -3.05 3.74 0.27
C GLU A 9 -3.29 2.53 -0.64
N TYR A 10 -4.32 1.74 -0.33
CA TYR A 10 -4.81 0.67 -1.18
C TYR A 10 -6.28 0.34 -0.81
N PRO A 11 -7.12 -0.26 -1.69
CA PRO A 11 -8.51 -0.52 -1.34
C PRO A 11 -8.71 -1.30 -0.03
N PRO A 12 -9.69 -0.91 0.81
CA PRO A 12 -10.69 0.16 0.59
C PRO A 12 -10.26 1.62 0.83
N ASN A 13 -9.04 1.91 1.30
CA ASN A 13 -8.65 3.24 1.76
C ASN A 13 -7.76 3.95 0.72
N VAL A 14 -8.40 4.52 -0.31
CA VAL A 14 -7.74 5.30 -1.37
C VAL A 14 -8.30 6.72 -1.39
N TYR A 15 -7.43 7.71 -1.26
CA TYR A 15 -7.80 9.12 -1.10
C TYR A 15 -7.11 10.05 -2.11
N GLY A 16 -6.08 9.57 -2.82
CA GLY A 16 -5.38 10.33 -3.84
C GLY A 16 -5.01 9.51 -5.08
N GLY A 17 -4.47 10.20 -6.08
CA GLY A 17 -4.07 9.58 -7.35
C GLY A 17 -3.02 8.48 -7.17
N ALA A 18 -2.12 8.60 -6.19
CA ALA A 18 -1.10 7.59 -5.91
C ALA A 18 -1.71 6.23 -5.53
N GLY A 19 -2.75 6.20 -4.68
CA GLY A 19 -3.43 4.95 -4.33
C GLY A 19 -4.17 4.34 -5.52
N VAL A 20 -4.85 5.17 -6.32
CA VAL A 20 -5.53 4.73 -7.57
C VAL A 20 -4.54 4.11 -8.56
N HIS A 21 -3.36 4.72 -8.72
CA HIS A 21 -2.31 4.19 -9.58
C HIS A 21 -1.86 2.79 -9.13
N VAL A 22 -1.56 2.61 -7.83
CA VAL A 22 -1.10 1.32 -7.31
C VAL A 22 -2.19 0.26 -7.40
N GLU A 23 -3.46 0.60 -7.14
CA GLU A 23 -4.58 -0.33 -7.30
C GLU A 23 -4.63 -0.92 -8.71
N HIS A 24 -4.72 -0.06 -9.72
CA HIS A 24 -4.85 -0.53 -11.09
C HIS A 24 -3.59 -1.24 -11.56
N LEU A 25 -2.41 -0.71 -11.26
CA LEU A 25 -1.15 -1.34 -11.63
C LEU A 25 -1.01 -2.75 -11.01
N ALA A 26 -1.30 -2.90 -9.71
CA ALA A 26 -1.20 -4.19 -9.03
C ALA A 26 -2.16 -5.22 -9.63
N ARG A 27 -3.38 -4.82 -9.97
CA ARG A 27 -4.38 -5.68 -10.63
C ARG A 27 -3.90 -6.14 -12.00
N GLU A 28 -3.37 -5.25 -12.83
CA GLU A 28 -2.94 -5.61 -14.18
C GLU A 28 -1.68 -6.48 -14.19
N VAL A 29 -0.73 -6.18 -13.29
CA VAL A 29 0.49 -6.97 -13.14
C VAL A 29 0.22 -8.35 -12.55
N ALA A 30 -0.78 -8.50 -11.69
CA ALA A 30 -1.18 -9.79 -11.13
C ALA A 30 -1.63 -10.81 -12.19
N ARG A 31 -2.02 -10.36 -13.39
CA ARG A 31 -2.32 -11.26 -14.52
C ARG A 31 -1.08 -11.92 -15.13
N HIS A 32 0.11 -11.37 -14.85
CA HIS A 32 1.37 -11.79 -15.47
C HIS A 32 2.40 -12.29 -14.45
N ALA A 33 2.25 -11.96 -13.16
CA ALA A 33 3.17 -12.35 -12.10
C ALA A 33 2.45 -12.51 -10.75
N THR A 34 3.12 -13.12 -9.78
CA THR A 34 2.67 -13.13 -8.38
C THR A 34 2.92 -11.74 -7.77
N VAL A 35 1.87 -11.10 -7.27
CA VAL A 35 1.90 -9.76 -6.70
C VAL A 35 1.49 -9.80 -5.24
N GLU A 36 2.28 -9.11 -4.42
CA GLU A 36 1.96 -8.79 -3.03
C GLU A 36 1.90 -7.28 -2.85
N VAL A 37 0.87 -6.78 -2.17
CA VAL A 37 0.73 -5.38 -1.81
C VAL A 37 0.89 -5.25 -0.30
N LYS A 38 1.81 -4.39 0.11
CA LYS A 38 2.01 -3.97 1.49
C LYS A 38 1.53 -2.53 1.63
N CYS A 39 0.46 -2.32 2.39
CA CYS A 39 -0.14 -1.01 2.60
C CYS A 39 -0.07 -0.55 4.05
N PHE A 40 -0.03 0.76 4.30
CA PHE A 40 0.12 1.33 5.64
C PHE A 40 -1.11 2.11 6.09
N ASP A 41 -2.28 1.78 5.55
CA ASP A 41 -3.58 2.46 5.77
C ASP A 41 -4.52 1.69 6.72
N GLY A 42 -3.98 0.78 7.54
CA GLY A 42 -4.74 -0.02 8.49
C GLY A 42 -4.46 -1.51 8.39
N ARG A 43 -4.73 -2.24 9.49
CA ARG A 43 -4.46 -3.69 9.57
C ARG A 43 -5.49 -4.46 8.73
N ARG A 44 -5.01 -5.20 7.73
CA ARG A 44 -5.83 -6.15 6.95
C ARG A 44 -4.96 -7.24 6.33
N ALA A 45 -5.56 -8.36 5.95
CA ALA A 45 -4.90 -9.40 5.19
C ALA A 45 -5.88 -10.00 4.20
N THR A 46 -5.50 -10.05 2.92
CA THR A 46 -6.27 -10.73 1.88
C THR A 46 -5.40 -11.73 1.15
N SER A 47 -5.98 -12.90 0.88
CA SER A 47 -5.38 -13.93 0.04
C SER A 47 -5.81 -13.73 -1.41
N GLY A 48 -4.95 -14.09 -2.37
CA GLY A 48 -5.23 -14.00 -3.80
C GLY A 48 -4.01 -13.53 -4.58
N ASN A 49 -4.26 -13.04 -5.79
CA ASN A 49 -3.26 -12.37 -6.61
C ASN A 49 -3.90 -11.12 -7.25
N PRO A 50 -3.64 -9.91 -6.71
CA PRO A 50 -2.66 -9.61 -5.67
C PRO A 50 -3.10 -10.04 -4.26
N SER A 51 -2.16 -10.51 -3.44
CA SER A 51 -2.36 -10.64 -1.99
C SER A 51 -2.09 -9.29 -1.32
N VAL A 52 -2.77 -8.98 -0.21
CA VAL A 52 -2.62 -7.69 0.48
C VAL A 52 -2.30 -7.93 1.95
N THR A 53 -1.30 -7.22 2.46
CA THR A 53 -1.02 -7.08 3.89
C THR A 53 -1.03 -5.62 4.27
N GLY A 54 -1.99 -5.24 5.12
CA GLY A 54 -2.10 -3.91 5.69
C GLY A 54 -1.45 -3.83 7.06
N TYR A 55 -0.71 -2.76 7.27
CA TYR A 55 -0.04 -2.40 8.50
C TYR A 55 -0.71 -1.18 9.12
N ALA A 56 -0.69 -1.07 10.43
CA ALA A 56 -1.11 0.15 11.10
C ALA A 56 -0.15 1.28 10.72
N PHE A 57 -0.69 2.43 10.30
CA PHE A 57 0.10 3.65 10.22
C PHE A 57 0.49 4.06 11.63
N ARG A 58 1.76 4.39 11.84
CA ARG A 58 2.20 4.99 13.10
C ARG A 58 2.47 6.46 12.87
N GLU A 59 1.82 7.32 13.64
CA GLU A 59 1.96 8.77 13.52
C GLU A 59 3.38 9.25 13.85
N ASP A 60 4.10 8.51 14.69
CA ASP A 60 5.48 8.77 15.06
C ASP A 60 6.52 8.24 14.05
N MET A 61 6.09 7.59 12.97
CA MET A 61 7.00 6.95 12.01
C MET A 61 7.95 7.95 11.33
N PHE A 62 7.52 9.20 11.21
CA PHE A 62 8.30 10.28 10.59
C PHE A 62 8.71 11.35 11.60
N GLU A 63 8.60 11.07 12.90
CA GLU A 63 9.07 11.99 13.93
C GLU A 63 10.58 12.24 13.76
N GLY A 64 10.97 13.52 13.80
CA GLY A 64 12.35 13.94 13.56
C GLY A 64 12.77 14.09 12.10
N ILE A 65 11.91 13.81 11.11
CA ILE A 65 12.22 14.08 9.70
C ILE A 65 11.77 15.51 9.33
N PRO A 66 12.70 16.42 8.97
CA PRO A 66 12.37 17.80 8.62
C PRO A 66 11.37 17.87 7.47
N GLY A 67 10.27 18.59 7.68
CA GLY A 67 9.22 18.78 6.67
C GLY A 67 8.27 17.60 6.48
N VAL A 68 8.41 16.49 7.23
CA VAL A 68 7.50 15.34 7.14
C VAL A 68 6.75 15.08 8.46
N SER A 69 7.26 15.57 9.59
CA SER A 69 6.60 15.50 10.89
C SER A 69 5.17 16.06 10.87
N GLY A 70 4.20 15.29 11.33
CA GLY A 70 2.80 15.72 11.48
C GLY A 70 1.96 15.68 10.21
N ARG A 71 2.47 15.13 9.09
CA ARG A 71 1.63 14.79 7.95
C ARG A 71 1.00 13.41 8.19
N PRO A 72 -0.34 13.30 8.18
CA PRO A 72 -1.01 12.02 8.37
C PRO A 72 -0.51 11.04 7.34
#